data_AF-A0AA51QP79-F1
#
_entry.id   AF-A0AA51QP79-F1
#
_cell.length_a   1.000
_cell.length_b   1.000
_cell.length_c   1.000
_cell.angle_alpha   90.00
_cell.angle_beta   90.00
_cell.angle_gamma   90.00
#
_symmetry.space_group_name_H-M   'P 1'
#
loop_
_entity.id
_entity.type
_entity.pdbx_description
1 polymer ?
#
loop_
_entity_poly.entity_id
_entity_poly.type
_entity_poly.pdbx_seq_one_letter_code
_entity_poly.pdbx_strand_id
1 'polypeptide(L)'
;MARGKHRQAKHNRDMREAQDKLATVRAELAEEERLHEAAFKARAEADELKRELDAACVDRDRACQAEVDRLGNEIAALGLWVKSHRALHQRVHDRWGRMLDPITDALGGGKTESLEAFMAVIGAEDSVTLQLDVADRRQISQEAATAIQRARGGRRSAQPKKHYTEAQKQMRKELLVSRLPADDHRADADVDDDTRQRALGTLFDRTPAAVSAWHPASWIAEPSPESAGSAQALGLVLGEEHTDFPEGPSIPTQAHATLSAATRNALSGLPPRQIFTTWQRAYGAGTEQALDSRIRLPIAAMPRHPIPADAASLQHWYTAAAWGSALRYAGGAGSCAPSRIAVATQAAVPFWLPPGHTLNYADSEPLSADDRADIRLPYAQVFLAFADPLRLDAAAPSTPEVDESWEWMTRVVTDILGRGQTRSLGSMLLAGTRGFTADRVDLCDMIEQRGARIEGLVLLADAVGRLDDEFAWCVTIPAKSSGVLGRWTLPASLDSTAFRDQVINLAAVAAWGDWHSAAEETDGHVTVRESADGESAERKDGAVRVLNVKATGRAESGAAQGTGAQVAPHIRRGHWRRQRYGPKRSLERRVRIAPVLVNAARGDIGPRVYRLPSLPREGAAVTRQR
;
A
#
# COMPACT_ATOMS: atom_id res chain seq x y z
N MET A 1 -23.00 -29.08 85.28
CA MET A 1 -22.28 -27.79 85.12
C MET A 1 -21.41 -27.67 83.84
N ALA A 2 -21.14 -28.73 83.07
CA ALA A 2 -20.23 -28.65 81.90
C ALA A 2 -20.81 -27.98 80.63
N ARG A 3 -22.14 -27.93 80.45
CA ARG A 3 -22.77 -27.37 79.22
C ARG A 3 -22.74 -25.83 79.12
N GLY A 4 -22.58 -25.11 80.23
CA GLY A 4 -22.57 -23.63 80.24
C GLY A 4 -21.27 -23.01 79.70
N LYS A 5 -20.12 -23.61 80.04
CA LYS A 5 -18.80 -23.11 79.61
C LYS A 5 -18.60 -23.16 78.10
N HIS A 6 -19.15 -24.17 77.42
CA HIS A 6 -19.06 -24.29 75.97
C HIS A 6 -19.86 -23.21 75.21
N ARG A 7 -21.04 -22.84 75.71
CA ARG A 7 -21.83 -21.75 75.11
C ARG A 7 -21.13 -20.40 75.24
N GLN A 8 -20.55 -20.13 76.41
CA GLN A 8 -19.82 -18.88 76.64
C GLN A 8 -18.53 -18.78 75.81
N ALA A 9 -17.80 -19.89 75.67
CA ALA A 9 -16.61 -19.94 74.82
C ALA A 9 -16.94 -19.76 73.32
N LYS A 10 -18.05 -20.35 72.85
CA LYS A 10 -18.54 -20.14 71.48
C LYS A 10 -18.97 -18.68 71.26
N HIS A 11 -19.78 -18.13 72.16
CA HIS A 11 -20.23 -16.73 72.06
C HIS A 11 -19.04 -15.75 72.04
N ASN A 12 -18.01 -15.97 72.86
CA ASN A 12 -16.82 -15.13 72.84
C ASN A 12 -16.01 -15.27 71.54
N ARG A 13 -16.01 -16.45 70.90
CA ARG A 13 -15.37 -16.66 69.60
C ARG A 13 -16.15 -15.95 68.50
N ASP A 14 -17.46 -16.11 68.47
CA ASP A 14 -18.35 -15.46 67.49
C ASP A 14 -18.28 -13.93 67.64
N MET A 15 -18.19 -13.41 68.87
CA MET A 15 -17.97 -11.98 69.14
C MET A 15 -16.63 -11.47 68.63
N ARG A 16 -15.54 -12.22 68.82
CA ARG A 16 -14.21 -11.85 68.29
C ARG A 16 -14.20 -11.89 66.77
N GLU A 17 -14.76 -12.93 66.17
CA GLU A 17 -14.87 -13.03 64.71
C GLU A 17 -15.70 -11.89 64.12
N ALA A 18 -16.78 -11.48 64.79
CA ALA A 18 -17.56 -10.32 64.39
C ALA A 18 -16.77 -9.01 64.54
N GLN A 19 -15.98 -8.85 65.61
CA GLN A 19 -15.12 -7.68 65.81
C GLN A 19 -14.01 -7.59 64.76
N ASP A 20 -13.38 -8.72 64.42
CA ASP A 20 -12.34 -8.81 63.40
C ASP A 20 -12.92 -8.46 62.01
N LYS A 21 -14.07 -9.03 61.66
CA LYS A 21 -14.79 -8.70 60.41
C LYS A 21 -15.16 -7.22 60.34
N LEU A 22 -15.61 -6.64 61.44
CA LEU A 22 -15.97 -5.22 61.49
C LEU A 22 -14.74 -4.32 61.38
N ALA A 23 -13.59 -4.74 61.92
CA ALA A 23 -12.32 -4.04 61.74
C ALA A 23 -11.84 -4.11 60.27
N THR A 24 -11.96 -5.27 59.62
CA THR A 24 -11.63 -5.42 58.18
C THR A 24 -12.49 -4.53 57.31
N VAL A 25 -13.81 -4.53 57.49
CA VAL A 25 -14.74 -3.70 56.69
C VAL A 25 -14.46 -2.21 56.90
N ARG A 26 -14.09 -1.79 58.11
CA ARG A 26 -13.68 -0.39 58.37
C ARG A 26 -12.39 0.00 57.66
N ALA A 27 -11.42 -0.91 57.58
CA ALA A 27 -10.18 -0.68 56.85
C ALA A 27 -10.41 -0.61 55.33
N GLU A 28 -11.26 -1.49 54.79
CA GLU A 28 -11.68 -1.46 53.39
C GLU A 28 -12.43 -0.16 53.05
N LEU A 29 -13.36 0.27 53.90
CA LEU A 29 -14.09 1.53 53.71
C LEU A 29 -13.14 2.73 53.68
N ALA A 30 -12.17 2.79 54.59
CA ALA A 30 -11.20 3.88 54.64
C ALA A 30 -10.29 3.93 53.39
N GLU A 31 -9.95 2.77 52.82
CA GLU A 31 -9.18 2.71 51.57
C GLU A 31 -10.01 3.13 50.36
N GLU A 32 -11.28 2.72 50.29
CA GLU A 32 -12.21 3.16 49.24
C GLU A 32 -12.46 4.67 49.31
N GLU A 33 -12.63 5.25 50.50
CA GLU A 33 -12.74 6.70 50.69
C GLU A 33 -11.49 7.43 50.18
N ARG A 34 -10.29 6.90 50.47
CA ARG A 34 -9.02 7.45 49.99
C ARG A 34 -8.89 7.37 48.46
N LEU A 35 -9.31 6.26 47.85
CA LEU A 35 -9.32 6.10 46.39
C LEU A 35 -10.33 7.04 45.73
N HIS A 36 -11.50 7.22 46.34
CA HIS A 36 -12.53 8.12 45.87
C HIS A 36 -12.06 9.59 45.91
N GLU A 37 -11.41 10.03 47.00
CA GLU A 37 -10.80 11.37 47.09
C GLU A 37 -9.72 11.57 46.02
N ALA A 38 -8.85 10.57 45.80
CA ALA A 38 -7.83 10.62 44.76
C ALA A 38 -8.45 10.73 43.35
N ALA A 39 -9.53 9.98 43.08
CA ALA A 39 -10.25 10.05 41.81
C ALA A 39 -10.92 11.41 41.60
N PHE A 40 -11.51 11.99 42.65
CA PHE A 40 -12.08 13.35 42.60
C PHE A 40 -11.01 14.40 42.27
N LYS A 41 -9.84 14.29 42.89
CA LYS A 41 -8.71 15.19 42.61
C LYS A 41 -8.21 15.03 41.17
N ALA A 42 -8.02 13.79 40.71
CA ALA A 42 -7.57 13.52 39.34
C ALA A 42 -8.58 14.04 38.29
N ARG A 43 -9.88 13.94 38.57
CA ARG A 43 -10.92 14.51 37.70
C ARG A 43 -10.86 16.03 37.65
N ALA A 44 -10.65 16.69 38.79
CA ALA A 44 -10.51 18.15 38.83
C ALA A 44 -9.28 18.63 38.03
N GLU A 45 -8.15 17.93 38.14
CA GLU A 45 -6.94 18.20 37.34
C GLU A 45 -7.19 17.99 35.84
N ALA A 46 -7.92 16.94 35.46
CA ALA A 46 -8.30 16.71 34.06
C ALA A 46 -9.23 17.81 33.51
N ASP A 47 -10.20 18.26 34.30
CA ASP A 47 -11.12 19.35 33.94
C ASP A 47 -10.40 20.70 33.84
N GLU A 48 -9.30 20.90 34.57
CA GLU A 48 -8.42 22.08 34.45
C GLU A 48 -7.58 22.02 33.17
N LEU A 49 -6.90 20.89 32.91
CA LEU A 49 -6.15 20.68 31.66
C LEU A 49 -7.03 20.81 30.41
N LYS A 50 -8.29 20.36 30.48
CA LYS A 50 -9.24 20.53 29.39
C LYS A 50 -9.55 22.00 29.12
N ARG A 51 -9.75 22.81 30.18
CA ARG A 51 -9.95 24.26 30.05
C ARG A 51 -8.71 24.97 29.51
N GLU A 52 -7.51 24.55 29.91
CA GLU A 52 -6.26 25.08 29.35
C GLU A 52 -6.09 24.74 27.87
N LEU A 53 -6.43 23.50 27.48
CA LEU A 53 -6.41 23.08 26.08
C LEU A 53 -7.41 23.87 25.23
N ASP A 54 -8.63 24.06 25.72
CA ASP A 54 -9.65 24.86 25.03
C ASP A 54 -9.18 26.32 24.84
N ALA A 55 -8.58 26.92 25.87
CA ALA A 55 -8.00 28.25 25.79
C ALA A 55 -6.85 28.33 24.76
N ALA A 56 -5.93 27.35 24.77
CA ALA A 56 -4.84 27.27 23.82
C ALA A 56 -5.33 27.09 22.37
N CYS A 57 -6.41 26.34 22.15
CA CYS A 57 -7.03 26.21 20.83
C CYS A 57 -7.61 27.54 20.34
N VAL A 58 -8.33 28.25 21.20
CA VAL A 58 -8.87 29.59 20.88
C VAL A 58 -7.74 30.57 20.53
N ASP A 59 -6.64 30.55 21.27
CA ASP A 59 -5.49 31.42 21.00
C ASP A 59 -4.77 31.06 19.70
N ARG A 60 -4.61 29.77 19.41
CA ARG A 60 -4.10 29.29 18.11
C ARG A 60 -4.99 29.79 16.96
N ASP A 61 -6.29 29.59 17.07
CA ASP A 61 -7.24 29.95 16.02
C ASP A 61 -7.25 31.46 15.80
N ARG A 62 -7.18 32.25 16.88
CA ARG A 62 -6.99 33.71 16.81
C ARG A 62 -5.68 34.09 16.12
N ALA A 63 -4.56 33.42 16.43
CA ALA A 63 -3.28 33.69 15.82
C ALA A 63 -3.25 33.33 14.31
N CYS A 64 -3.98 32.29 13.91
CA CYS A 64 -4.07 31.84 12.53
C CYS A 64 -5.12 32.60 11.70
N GLN A 65 -6.07 33.30 12.32
CA GLN A 65 -7.20 33.94 11.64
C GLN A 65 -6.77 34.89 10.51
N ALA A 66 -5.73 35.70 10.73
CA ALA A 66 -5.24 36.64 9.72
C ALA A 66 -4.74 35.92 8.45
N GLU A 67 -4.12 34.75 8.60
CA GLU A 67 -3.64 33.94 7.48
C GLU A 67 -4.79 33.23 6.76
N VAL A 68 -5.77 32.74 7.52
CA VAL A 68 -7.02 32.19 6.96
C VAL A 68 -7.75 33.24 6.13
N ASP A 69 -7.87 34.46 6.64
CA ASP A 69 -8.50 35.59 5.93
C ASP A 69 -7.70 35.97 4.67
N ARG A 70 -6.36 36.00 4.76
CA ARG A 70 -5.47 36.23 3.60
C ARG A 70 -5.72 35.20 2.50
N LEU A 71 -5.70 33.91 2.84
CA LEU A 71 -5.93 32.83 1.90
C LEU A 71 -7.37 32.86 1.34
N GLY A 72 -8.36 33.19 2.16
CA GLY A 72 -9.74 33.38 1.73
C GLY A 72 -9.86 34.48 0.67
N ASN A 73 -9.18 35.62 0.89
CA ASN A 73 -9.12 36.72 -0.06
C ASN A 73 -8.39 36.34 -1.35
N GLU A 74 -7.30 35.57 -1.27
CA GLU A 74 -6.58 35.07 -2.45
C GLU A 74 -7.44 34.11 -3.28
N ILE A 75 -8.15 33.19 -2.64
CA ILE A 75 -9.10 32.30 -3.30
C ILE A 75 -10.21 33.10 -4.00
N ALA A 76 -10.76 34.12 -3.34
CA ALA A 76 -11.76 35.00 -3.93
C ALA A 76 -11.21 35.77 -5.15
N ALA A 77 -9.99 36.29 -5.05
CA ALA A 77 -9.31 36.99 -6.15
C ALA A 77 -9.03 36.04 -7.34
N LEU A 78 -8.54 34.83 -7.07
CA LEU A 78 -8.36 33.80 -8.09
C LEU A 78 -9.69 33.39 -8.73
N GLY A 79 -10.76 33.31 -7.95
CA GLY A 79 -12.12 33.06 -8.46
C GLY A 79 -12.58 34.12 -9.46
N LEU A 80 -12.33 35.40 -9.17
CA LEU A 80 -12.59 36.51 -10.10
C LEU A 80 -11.74 36.43 -11.36
N TRP A 81 -10.47 36.05 -11.23
CA TRP A 81 -9.56 35.87 -12.36
C TRP A 81 -10.01 34.71 -13.26
N VAL A 82 -10.36 33.55 -12.68
CA VAL A 82 -10.91 32.40 -13.41
C VAL A 82 -12.20 32.76 -14.13
N LYS A 83 -13.11 33.51 -13.47
CA LYS A 83 -14.34 34.00 -14.10
C LYS A 83 -14.06 34.94 -15.28
N SER A 84 -13.10 35.85 -15.12
CA SER A 84 -12.67 36.77 -16.18
C SER A 84 -12.01 36.06 -17.35
N HIS A 85 -11.16 35.07 -17.06
CA HIS A 85 -10.50 34.24 -18.07
C HIS A 85 -11.52 33.39 -18.83
N ARG A 86 -12.51 32.81 -18.15
CA ARG A 86 -13.62 32.09 -18.78
C ARG A 86 -14.44 33.03 -19.67
N ALA A 87 -14.74 34.25 -19.22
CA ALA A 87 -15.45 35.24 -20.04
C ALA A 87 -14.63 35.73 -21.25
N LEU A 88 -13.30 35.85 -21.11
CA LEU A 88 -12.41 36.15 -22.23
C LEU A 88 -12.38 34.99 -23.23
N HIS A 89 -12.20 33.76 -22.74
CA HIS A 89 -12.21 32.56 -23.56
C HIS A 89 -13.54 32.42 -24.32
N GLN A 90 -14.67 32.69 -23.65
CA GLN A 90 -15.98 32.71 -24.30
C GLN A 90 -16.05 33.79 -25.40
N ARG A 91 -15.58 35.02 -25.14
CA ARG A 91 -15.56 36.07 -26.17
C ARG A 91 -14.68 35.73 -27.37
N VAL A 92 -13.52 35.11 -27.13
CA VAL A 92 -12.63 34.62 -28.20
C VAL A 92 -13.35 33.52 -28.98
N HIS A 93 -13.97 32.58 -28.29
CA HIS A 93 -14.76 31.50 -28.88
C HIS A 93 -15.92 32.03 -29.73
N ASP A 94 -16.73 32.97 -29.20
CA ASP A 94 -17.85 33.59 -29.91
C ASP A 94 -17.38 34.39 -31.14
N ARG A 95 -16.22 35.04 -31.05
CA ARG A 95 -15.62 35.76 -32.18
C ARG A 95 -15.05 34.81 -33.22
N TRP A 96 -14.46 33.70 -32.78
CA TRP A 96 -13.97 32.63 -33.63
C TRP A 96 -15.13 31.97 -34.38
N GLY A 97 -16.24 31.65 -33.71
CA GLY A 97 -17.45 31.12 -34.34
C GLY A 97 -18.03 32.06 -35.41
N ARG A 98 -18.16 33.36 -35.09
CA ARG A 98 -18.64 34.37 -36.06
C ARG A 98 -17.69 34.58 -37.25
N MET A 99 -16.38 34.39 -37.06
CA MET A 99 -15.40 34.48 -38.14
C MET A 99 -15.40 33.20 -39.00
N LEU A 100 -15.62 32.04 -38.37
CA LEU A 100 -15.69 30.76 -39.04
C LEU A 100 -16.90 30.67 -39.97
N ASP A 101 -18.10 31.07 -39.54
CA ASP A 101 -19.32 30.90 -40.33
C ASP A 101 -19.20 31.47 -41.77
N PRO A 102 -18.77 32.73 -42.03
CA PRO A 102 -18.58 33.26 -43.39
C PRO A 102 -17.48 32.55 -44.19
N ILE A 103 -16.41 32.10 -43.53
CA ILE A 103 -15.31 31.37 -44.18
C ILE A 103 -15.78 29.99 -44.61
N THR A 104 -16.58 29.35 -43.76
CA THR A 104 -17.21 28.06 -43.98
C THR A 104 -18.19 28.17 -45.16
N ASP A 105 -19.03 29.21 -45.18
CA ASP A 105 -19.97 29.47 -46.28
C ASP A 105 -19.25 29.77 -47.61
N ALA A 106 -18.12 30.49 -47.58
CA ALA A 106 -17.34 30.83 -48.78
C ALA A 106 -16.57 29.64 -49.37
N LEU A 107 -16.24 28.63 -48.56
CA LEU A 107 -15.53 27.42 -49.00
C LEU A 107 -16.45 26.41 -49.68
N GLY A 108 -17.77 26.52 -49.50
CA GLY A 108 -18.78 25.63 -50.10
C GLY A 108 -18.74 24.20 -49.57
N GLY A 109 -19.86 23.48 -49.71
CA GLY A 109 -20.08 22.16 -49.10
C GLY A 109 -20.94 22.22 -47.83
N GLY A 110 -21.22 21.07 -47.22
CA GLY A 110 -21.92 21.04 -45.93
C GLY A 110 -21.07 21.68 -44.82
N LYS A 111 -21.71 22.24 -43.78
CA LYS A 111 -21.02 22.97 -42.67
C LYS A 111 -19.81 22.24 -42.09
N THR A 112 -19.83 20.90 -42.09
CA THR A 112 -18.73 20.04 -41.65
C THR A 112 -17.57 19.99 -42.64
N GLU A 113 -17.83 19.86 -43.95
CA GLU A 113 -16.79 19.75 -44.99
C GLU A 113 -15.99 21.06 -45.12
N SER A 114 -16.69 22.20 -45.04
CA SER A 114 -16.05 23.51 -45.13
C SER A 114 -15.24 23.85 -43.87
N LEU A 115 -15.69 23.39 -42.69
CA LEU A 115 -14.94 23.49 -41.43
C LEU A 115 -13.66 22.62 -41.48
N GLU A 116 -13.76 21.43 -42.07
CA GLU A 116 -12.63 20.52 -42.29
C GLU A 116 -11.59 21.10 -43.26
N ALA A 117 -12.04 21.72 -44.37
CA ALA A 117 -11.17 22.40 -45.31
C ALA A 117 -10.42 23.59 -44.66
N PHE A 118 -11.12 24.39 -43.85
CA PHE A 118 -10.51 25.50 -43.13
C PHE A 118 -9.46 25.02 -42.10
N MET A 119 -9.79 23.99 -41.31
CA MET A 119 -8.88 23.40 -40.31
C MET A 119 -7.64 22.75 -40.96
N ALA A 120 -7.77 22.22 -42.17
CA ALA A 120 -6.64 21.70 -42.95
C ALA A 120 -5.70 22.82 -43.43
N VAL A 121 -6.22 24.00 -43.78
CA VAL A 121 -5.42 25.15 -44.25
C VAL A 121 -4.60 25.78 -43.13
N ILE A 122 -5.12 25.85 -41.90
CA ILE A 122 -4.43 26.51 -40.77
C ILE A 122 -3.43 25.62 -40.02
N GLY A 123 -3.24 24.36 -40.43
CA GLY A 123 -2.18 23.48 -39.90
C GLY A 123 -2.27 23.13 -38.41
N ALA A 124 -3.42 23.34 -37.76
CA ALA A 124 -3.62 23.00 -36.35
C ALA A 124 -3.89 21.49 -36.21
N GLU A 125 -2.84 20.71 -35.94
CA GLU A 125 -2.93 19.24 -36.00
C GLU A 125 -3.76 18.59 -34.88
N ASP A 126 -3.89 19.17 -33.68
CA ASP A 126 -4.65 18.51 -32.58
C ASP A 126 -5.18 19.43 -31.45
N SER A 127 -4.83 20.72 -31.39
CA SER A 127 -5.12 21.54 -30.18
C SER A 127 -6.48 22.26 -30.19
N VAL A 128 -7.05 22.57 -31.37
CA VAL A 128 -8.27 23.39 -31.46
C VAL A 128 -9.55 22.53 -31.42
N THR A 129 -9.49 21.29 -31.88
CA THR A 129 -10.59 20.30 -31.76
C THR A 129 -10.85 19.87 -30.31
N LEU A 130 -9.89 20.06 -29.40
CA LEU A 130 -10.02 19.74 -27.97
C LEU A 130 -10.65 20.87 -27.12
N GLN A 131 -10.80 22.09 -27.65
CA GLN A 131 -11.29 23.25 -26.89
C GLN A 131 -12.54 23.94 -27.45
N LEU A 132 -12.93 23.65 -28.70
CA LEU A 132 -14.22 24.11 -29.20
C LEU A 132 -15.30 23.13 -28.75
N ASP A 133 -15.95 23.42 -27.63
CA ASP A 133 -17.16 22.73 -27.17
C ASP A 133 -18.33 23.15 -28.07
N VAL A 134 -18.27 22.73 -29.35
CA VAL A 134 -19.39 22.87 -30.26
C VAL A 134 -20.49 21.97 -29.71
N ALA A 135 -21.59 22.59 -29.32
CA ALA A 135 -22.73 22.03 -28.59
C ALA A 135 -23.50 20.91 -29.34
N ASP A 136 -22.91 20.33 -30.38
CA ASP A 136 -23.39 19.11 -31.02
C ASP A 136 -22.19 18.16 -31.16
N ARG A 137 -21.94 17.37 -30.11
CA ARG A 137 -21.02 16.21 -30.18
C ARG A 137 -21.64 15.11 -31.05
N ARG A 138 -21.89 15.40 -32.32
CA ARG A 138 -21.84 14.35 -33.33
C ARG A 138 -20.36 14.06 -33.51
N GLN A 139 -19.93 13.00 -32.85
CA GLN A 139 -18.65 12.35 -33.08
C GLN A 139 -18.31 12.49 -34.57
N ILE A 140 -17.20 13.16 -34.88
CA ILE A 140 -16.61 13.07 -36.22
C ILE A 140 -16.62 11.58 -36.52
N SER A 141 -17.41 11.19 -37.52
CA SER A 141 -17.59 9.76 -37.80
C SER A 141 -16.19 9.20 -38.03
N GLN A 142 -15.98 7.96 -37.62
CA GLN A 142 -14.68 7.32 -37.79
C GLN A 142 -14.23 7.40 -39.26
N GLU A 143 -15.17 7.45 -40.21
CA GLU A 143 -14.92 7.68 -41.64
C GLU A 143 -14.37 9.08 -41.94
N ALA A 144 -14.94 10.15 -41.37
CA ALA A 144 -14.48 11.52 -41.56
C ALA A 144 -13.08 11.76 -40.97
N ALA A 145 -12.81 11.24 -39.76
CA ALA A 145 -11.47 11.27 -39.17
C ALA A 145 -10.43 10.53 -40.04
N THR A 146 -10.87 9.49 -40.77
CA THR A 146 -10.02 8.69 -41.66
C THR A 146 -9.79 9.39 -43.01
N ALA A 147 -10.76 10.15 -43.53
CA ALA A 147 -10.62 10.93 -44.75
C ALA A 147 -9.60 12.08 -44.59
N ILE A 148 -9.65 12.79 -43.48
CA ILE A 148 -8.72 13.88 -43.13
C ILE A 148 -7.26 13.37 -43.07
N GLN A 149 -7.05 12.18 -42.50
CA GLN A 149 -5.70 11.58 -42.41
C GLN A 149 -5.19 11.01 -43.75
N ARG A 150 -6.08 10.67 -44.69
CA ARG A 150 -5.71 10.26 -46.06
C ARG A 150 -5.29 11.45 -46.92
N ALA A 151 -6.02 12.57 -46.82
CA ALA A 151 -5.72 13.79 -47.59
C ALA A 151 -4.37 14.43 -47.19
N ARG A 152 -3.93 14.25 -45.94
CA ARG A 152 -2.65 14.74 -45.41
C ARG A 152 -1.41 13.90 -45.77
N GLY A 153 -1.55 12.86 -46.59
CA GLY A 153 -0.42 12.01 -47.02
C GLY A 153 0.21 11.12 -45.93
N GLY A 154 -0.21 11.26 -44.66
CA GLY A 154 0.29 10.49 -43.51
C GLY A 154 -0.19 9.03 -43.43
N ARG A 155 -1.14 8.61 -44.28
CA ARG A 155 -1.60 7.21 -44.36
C ARG A 155 -1.61 6.69 -45.79
N ARG A 156 -0.44 6.27 -46.29
CA ARG A 156 -0.33 5.29 -47.38
C ARG A 156 -0.63 3.89 -46.84
N SER A 157 -1.90 3.63 -46.56
CA SER A 157 -2.56 2.32 -46.60
C SER A 157 -3.86 2.43 -45.80
N ALA A 158 -4.84 1.59 -46.14
CA ALA A 158 -6.11 1.45 -45.45
C ALA A 158 -5.93 1.42 -43.93
N GLN A 159 -6.97 1.79 -43.16
CA GLN A 159 -6.98 1.42 -41.75
C GLN A 159 -6.57 -0.06 -41.66
N PRO A 160 -5.49 -0.41 -40.95
CA PRO A 160 -5.33 -1.81 -40.64
C PRO A 160 -6.53 -2.11 -39.74
N LYS A 161 -7.50 -2.88 -40.26
CA LYS A 161 -7.85 -4.10 -39.51
C LYS A 161 -6.50 -4.58 -39.01
N LYS A 162 -6.25 -4.60 -37.71
CA LYS A 162 -4.95 -4.97 -37.18
C LYS A 162 -4.64 -6.38 -37.71
N HIS A 163 -4.05 -6.44 -38.89
CA HIS A 163 -3.56 -7.64 -39.53
C HIS A 163 -2.25 -7.85 -38.82
N TYR A 164 -2.38 -8.21 -37.55
CA TYR A 164 -1.31 -8.83 -36.82
C TYR A 164 -0.80 -9.95 -37.73
N THR A 165 0.51 -9.99 -37.94
CA THR A 165 1.10 -11.15 -38.61
C THR A 165 0.68 -12.40 -37.85
N GLU A 166 0.65 -13.57 -38.50
CA GLU A 166 0.30 -14.82 -37.79
C GLU A 166 1.24 -15.05 -36.59
N ALA A 167 2.51 -14.64 -36.70
CA ALA A 167 3.45 -14.62 -35.58
C ALA A 167 3.00 -13.70 -34.43
N GLN A 168 2.52 -12.49 -34.72
CA GLN A 168 2.00 -11.57 -33.69
C GLN A 168 0.70 -12.07 -33.04
N LYS A 169 -0.18 -12.71 -33.82
CA LYS A 169 -1.39 -13.36 -33.27
C LYS A 169 -1.02 -14.52 -32.37
N GLN A 170 -0.09 -15.36 -32.82
CA GLN A 170 0.42 -16.49 -32.05
C GLN A 170 1.08 -16.02 -30.75
N MET A 171 1.93 -15.00 -30.80
CA MET A 171 2.51 -14.39 -29.60
C MET A 171 1.45 -13.82 -28.67
N ARG A 172 0.45 -13.09 -29.19
CA ARG A 172 -0.68 -12.59 -28.38
C ARG A 172 -1.43 -13.76 -27.71
N LYS A 173 -1.67 -14.85 -28.43
CA LYS A 173 -2.32 -16.05 -27.93
C LYS A 173 -1.49 -16.70 -26.82
N GLU A 174 -0.19 -16.88 -27.02
CA GLU A 174 0.75 -17.42 -26.02
C GLU A 174 0.82 -16.53 -24.77
N LEU A 175 0.88 -15.21 -24.96
CA LEU A 175 0.84 -14.24 -23.86
C LEU A 175 -0.51 -14.26 -23.12
N LEU A 176 -1.62 -14.50 -23.80
CA LEU A 176 -2.93 -14.63 -23.17
C LEU A 176 -3.04 -15.94 -22.39
N VAL A 177 -2.57 -17.05 -22.98
CA VAL A 177 -2.53 -18.37 -22.36
C VAL A 177 -1.68 -18.34 -21.09
N SER A 178 -0.50 -17.69 -21.10
CA SER A 178 0.35 -17.57 -19.90
C SER A 178 -0.27 -16.80 -18.73
N ARG A 179 -1.43 -16.15 -18.92
CA ARG A 179 -2.17 -15.44 -17.86
C ARG A 179 -3.37 -16.22 -17.32
N LEU A 180 -3.66 -17.39 -17.88
CA LEU A 180 -4.78 -18.22 -17.45
C LEU A 180 -4.28 -19.33 -16.52
N PRO A 181 -5.12 -19.80 -15.57
CA PRO A 181 -4.85 -21.02 -14.85
C PRO A 181 -4.73 -22.21 -15.82
N ALA A 182 -3.87 -23.18 -15.52
CA ALA A 182 -3.61 -24.28 -16.46
C ALA A 182 -4.84 -25.13 -16.78
N ASP A 183 -5.75 -25.29 -15.82
CA ASP A 183 -7.00 -26.03 -16.01
C ASP A 183 -7.92 -25.35 -17.04
N ASP A 184 -7.81 -24.03 -17.19
CA ASP A 184 -8.61 -23.24 -18.13
C ASP A 184 -7.99 -23.22 -19.54
N HIS A 185 -6.81 -23.82 -19.75
CA HIS A 185 -6.19 -23.93 -21.08
C HIS A 185 -6.92 -24.92 -22.01
N ARG A 186 -7.62 -25.92 -21.45
CA ARG A 186 -8.09 -27.10 -22.20
C ARG A 186 -9.50 -26.97 -22.80
N ALA A 187 -10.30 -26.00 -22.38
CA ALA A 187 -11.72 -25.95 -22.75
C ALA A 187 -12.01 -25.34 -24.13
N ASP A 188 -11.14 -24.47 -24.67
CA ASP A 188 -11.49 -23.62 -25.83
C ASP A 188 -10.28 -23.28 -26.72
N ALA A 189 -9.81 -24.24 -27.53
CA ALA A 189 -8.75 -23.98 -28.51
C ALA A 189 -9.23 -23.15 -29.71
N ASP A 190 -10.54 -23.17 -29.98
CA ASP A 190 -11.19 -22.60 -31.17
C ASP A 190 -11.94 -21.27 -30.91
N VAL A 191 -11.92 -20.75 -29.68
CA VAL A 191 -12.58 -19.48 -29.34
C VAL A 191 -11.68 -18.30 -29.73
N ASP A 192 -12.25 -17.35 -30.49
CA ASP A 192 -11.58 -16.11 -30.89
C ASP A 192 -11.06 -15.30 -29.69
N ASP A 193 -9.88 -14.68 -29.85
CA ASP A 193 -9.16 -13.96 -28.79
C ASP A 193 -10.01 -12.85 -28.15
N ASP A 194 -10.85 -12.15 -28.91
CA ASP A 194 -11.66 -11.07 -28.39
C ASP A 194 -12.86 -11.59 -27.59
N THR A 195 -13.31 -12.81 -27.89
CA THR A 195 -14.32 -13.52 -27.10
C THR A 195 -13.70 -14.04 -25.80
N ARG A 196 -12.49 -14.63 -25.88
CA ARG A 196 -11.73 -15.04 -24.70
C ARG A 196 -11.46 -13.85 -23.78
N GLN A 197 -11.03 -12.71 -24.30
CA GLN A 197 -10.79 -11.50 -23.50
C GLN A 197 -12.05 -10.96 -22.81
N ARG A 198 -13.22 -11.04 -23.47
CA ARG A 198 -14.50 -10.69 -22.84
C ARG A 198 -14.87 -11.67 -21.71
N ALA A 199 -14.55 -12.96 -21.86
CA ALA A 199 -14.78 -13.98 -20.85
C ALA A 199 -13.89 -13.82 -19.61
N LEU A 200 -12.71 -13.19 -19.72
CA LEU A 200 -11.85 -12.85 -18.59
C LEU A 200 -12.37 -11.69 -17.73
N GLY A 201 -13.55 -11.16 -18.07
CA GLY A 201 -14.23 -10.15 -17.29
C GLY A 201 -13.46 -8.83 -17.24
N THR A 202 -13.56 -8.18 -16.09
CA THR A 202 -12.95 -6.86 -15.84
C THR A 202 -11.88 -6.95 -14.75
N LEU A 203 -11.13 -5.87 -14.55
CA LEU A 203 -10.14 -5.74 -13.47
C LEU A 203 -10.69 -6.06 -12.06
N PHE A 204 -12.00 -5.89 -11.87
CA PHE A 204 -12.71 -6.11 -10.59
C PHE A 204 -13.50 -7.42 -10.56
N ASP A 205 -13.47 -8.19 -11.64
CA ASP A 205 -14.10 -9.50 -11.68
C ASP A 205 -13.37 -10.42 -10.70
N ARG A 206 -14.17 -11.12 -9.90
CA ARG A 206 -13.74 -11.92 -8.75
C ARG A 206 -13.53 -13.38 -9.14
N THR A 207 -13.68 -13.74 -10.41
CA THR A 207 -13.44 -15.10 -10.88
C THR A 207 -11.94 -15.43 -10.83
N PRO A 208 -11.56 -16.69 -10.58
CA PRO A 208 -10.15 -17.09 -10.61
C PRO A 208 -9.46 -16.71 -11.93
N ALA A 209 -10.15 -16.89 -13.06
CA ALA A 209 -9.63 -16.54 -14.38
C ALA A 209 -9.36 -15.03 -14.52
N ALA A 210 -10.28 -14.17 -14.08
CA ALA A 210 -10.07 -12.73 -14.09
C ALA A 210 -8.93 -12.31 -13.16
N VAL A 211 -8.89 -12.82 -11.92
CA VAL A 211 -7.84 -12.45 -10.96
C VAL A 211 -6.46 -12.86 -11.48
N SER A 212 -6.35 -14.08 -12.01
CA SER A 212 -5.14 -14.56 -12.69
C SER A 212 -4.77 -13.74 -13.93
N ALA A 213 -5.76 -13.27 -14.69
CA ALA A 213 -5.49 -12.50 -15.90
C ALA A 213 -4.94 -11.10 -15.60
N TRP A 214 -5.55 -10.42 -14.63
CA TRP A 214 -5.34 -8.99 -14.40
C TRP A 214 -4.34 -8.65 -13.29
N HIS A 215 -4.08 -9.56 -12.33
CA HIS A 215 -3.26 -9.27 -11.14
C HIS A 215 -2.05 -10.21 -11.01
N PRO A 216 -0.83 -9.71 -10.74
CA PRO A 216 -0.43 -8.32 -10.84
C PRO A 216 -0.56 -7.83 -12.29
N ALA A 217 -0.31 -6.55 -12.57
CA ALA A 217 -0.54 -5.98 -13.90
C ALA A 217 0.21 -6.75 -15.01
N SER A 218 -0.49 -7.07 -16.11
CA SER A 218 -0.03 -8.03 -17.11
C SER A 218 0.98 -7.53 -18.13
N TRP A 219 1.40 -6.28 -18.07
CA TRP A 219 2.41 -5.75 -19.00
C TRP A 219 3.85 -6.08 -18.56
N ILE A 220 4.12 -6.32 -17.28
CA ILE A 220 5.47 -6.65 -16.80
C ILE A 220 5.50 -8.13 -16.43
N ALA A 221 6.46 -8.87 -16.97
CA ALA A 221 6.64 -10.29 -16.65
C ALA A 221 6.99 -10.47 -15.17
N GLU A 222 6.47 -11.53 -14.56
CA GLU A 222 6.87 -11.89 -13.20
C GLU A 222 8.32 -12.40 -13.20
N PRO A 223 9.03 -12.25 -12.07
CA PRO A 223 10.40 -12.72 -11.96
C PRO A 223 10.50 -14.21 -12.30
N SER A 224 11.50 -14.56 -13.08
CA SER A 224 11.85 -15.93 -13.41
C SER A 224 13.17 -16.32 -12.71
N PRO A 225 13.49 -17.62 -12.59
CA PRO A 225 14.80 -18.06 -12.08
C PRO A 225 15.99 -17.48 -12.86
N GLU A 226 15.77 -17.05 -14.11
CA GLU A 226 16.79 -16.42 -14.96
C GLU A 226 16.98 -14.92 -14.66
N SER A 227 16.07 -14.30 -13.91
CA SER A 227 16.15 -12.88 -13.53
C SER A 227 17.34 -12.66 -12.59
N ALA A 228 18.38 -11.94 -13.04
CA ALA A 228 19.61 -11.70 -12.28
C ALA A 228 19.50 -10.52 -11.29
N GLY A 229 20.50 -10.37 -10.42
CA GLY A 229 20.76 -9.19 -9.58
C GLY A 229 19.71 -8.89 -8.51
N SER A 230 18.64 -8.17 -8.85
CA SER A 230 17.58 -7.74 -7.93
C SER A 230 16.83 -8.91 -7.29
N ALA A 231 16.61 -10.01 -8.04
CA ALA A 231 16.00 -11.20 -7.49
C ALA A 231 16.83 -11.78 -6.33
N GLN A 232 18.15 -11.85 -6.50
CA GLN A 232 19.08 -12.35 -5.49
C GLN A 232 19.14 -11.42 -4.28
N ALA A 233 19.25 -10.11 -4.50
CA ALA A 233 19.35 -9.15 -3.41
C ALA A 233 18.05 -9.06 -2.59
N LEU A 234 16.89 -9.17 -3.24
CA LEU A 234 15.61 -9.26 -2.54
C LEU A 234 15.39 -10.63 -1.88
N GLY A 235 16.18 -11.65 -2.24
CA GLY A 235 16.07 -13.00 -1.72
C GLY A 235 14.80 -13.70 -2.21
N LEU A 236 14.40 -13.45 -3.47
CA LEU A 236 13.15 -13.97 -4.02
C LEU A 236 13.17 -15.50 -4.09
N VAL A 237 12.07 -16.11 -3.67
CA VAL A 237 11.88 -17.57 -3.76
C VAL A 237 11.27 -17.87 -5.13
N LEU A 238 12.15 -18.04 -6.11
CA LEU A 238 11.82 -18.33 -7.51
C LEU A 238 12.14 -19.81 -7.79
N GLY A 239 11.31 -20.73 -7.30
CA GLY A 239 11.67 -22.14 -7.39
C GLY A 239 10.54 -23.12 -7.09
N GLU A 240 10.61 -24.25 -7.78
CA GLU A 240 9.71 -25.39 -7.70
C GLU A 240 10.08 -26.29 -6.51
N GLU A 241 9.59 -25.98 -5.31
CA GLU A 241 9.44 -27.04 -4.32
C GLU A 241 8.18 -27.82 -4.64
N HIS A 242 8.38 -29.08 -5.04
CA HIS A 242 7.33 -30.02 -5.33
C HIS A 242 6.68 -30.48 -4.02
N THR A 243 5.38 -30.28 -3.89
CA THR A 243 4.60 -30.87 -2.81
C THR A 243 3.42 -31.61 -3.44
N ASP A 244 3.39 -32.93 -3.25
CA ASP A 244 2.18 -33.70 -3.47
C ASP A 244 1.11 -33.12 -2.53
N PHE A 245 -0.06 -32.76 -3.07
CA PHE A 245 -1.18 -32.26 -2.27
C PHE A 245 -1.85 -33.45 -1.56
N PRO A 246 -1.65 -33.66 -0.24
CA PRO A 246 -2.40 -34.70 0.49
C PRO A 246 -3.89 -34.34 0.53
N GLU A 247 -4.74 -35.27 0.96
CA GLU A 247 -6.11 -34.92 1.40
C GLU A 247 -6.01 -33.86 2.50
N GLY A 248 -6.25 -32.60 2.10
CA GLY A 248 -6.03 -31.46 2.97
C GLY A 248 -7.22 -31.19 3.89
N PRO A 249 -7.03 -30.29 4.87
CA PRO A 249 -8.07 -29.95 5.83
C PRO A 249 -9.27 -29.28 5.16
N SER A 250 -10.42 -29.30 5.82
CA SER A 250 -11.58 -28.50 5.40
C SER A 250 -11.19 -27.03 5.29
N ILE A 251 -11.47 -26.41 4.13
CA ILE A 251 -11.20 -24.99 3.91
C ILE A 251 -12.23 -24.17 4.70
N PRO A 252 -11.80 -23.26 5.61
CA PRO A 252 -12.71 -22.36 6.30
C PRO A 252 -13.51 -21.51 5.30
N THR A 253 -14.75 -21.16 5.62
CA THR A 253 -15.61 -20.36 4.72
C THR A 253 -15.10 -18.93 4.50
N GLN A 254 -14.25 -18.42 5.38
CA GLN A 254 -13.65 -17.09 5.29
C GLN A 254 -12.20 -17.13 5.75
N ALA A 255 -11.37 -16.25 5.20
CA ALA A 255 -10.06 -15.94 5.75
C ALA A 255 -10.25 -15.19 7.07
N HIS A 256 -9.57 -15.62 8.13
CA HIS A 256 -9.65 -15.00 9.45
C HIS A 256 -8.27 -14.58 9.93
N ALA A 257 -8.20 -13.41 10.59
CA ALA A 257 -7.01 -12.91 11.26
C ALA A 257 -6.39 -13.93 12.25
N THR A 258 -7.22 -14.79 12.83
CA THR A 258 -6.85 -15.82 13.81
C THR A 258 -6.46 -17.15 13.16
N LEU A 259 -6.37 -17.23 11.83
CA LEU A 259 -5.92 -18.43 11.14
C LEU A 259 -4.52 -18.79 11.63
N SER A 260 -4.36 -20.01 12.17
CA SER A 260 -3.08 -20.46 12.72
C SER A 260 -2.05 -20.71 11.61
N ALA A 261 -0.76 -20.66 11.95
CA ALA A 261 0.32 -20.99 11.03
C ALA A 261 0.19 -22.42 10.46
N ALA A 262 -0.23 -23.39 11.28
CA ALA A 262 -0.46 -24.77 10.86
C ALA A 262 -1.61 -24.87 9.84
N THR A 263 -2.73 -24.18 10.09
CA THR A 263 -3.86 -24.15 9.15
C THR A 263 -3.47 -23.46 7.84
N ARG A 264 -2.78 -22.32 7.90
CA ARG A 264 -2.24 -21.63 6.71
C ARG A 264 -1.38 -22.57 5.87
N ASN A 265 -0.42 -23.27 6.49
CA ASN A 265 0.50 -24.17 5.79
C ASN A 265 -0.23 -25.39 5.21
N ALA A 266 -1.24 -25.91 5.92
CA ALA A 266 -2.05 -27.01 5.41
C ALA A 266 -2.96 -26.56 4.24
N LEU A 267 -3.50 -25.34 4.28
CA LEU A 267 -4.25 -24.76 3.17
C LEU A 267 -3.36 -24.48 1.97
N SER A 268 -2.12 -24.02 2.14
CA SER A 268 -1.20 -23.80 1.00
C SER A 268 -0.82 -25.08 0.25
N GLY A 269 -1.05 -26.24 0.86
CA GLY A 269 -0.97 -27.56 0.22
C GLY A 269 -2.29 -28.01 -0.43
N LEU A 270 -3.23 -27.11 -0.71
CA LEU A 270 -4.42 -27.38 -1.52
C LEU A 270 -4.36 -26.60 -2.84
N PRO A 271 -5.10 -27.03 -3.88
CA PRO A 271 -5.19 -26.28 -5.12
C PRO A 271 -5.66 -24.83 -4.87
N PRO A 272 -4.88 -23.80 -5.29
CA PRO A 272 -5.20 -22.39 -5.04
C PRO A 272 -6.60 -21.98 -5.50
N ARG A 273 -7.06 -22.56 -6.62
CA ARG A 273 -8.41 -22.32 -7.16
C ARG A 273 -9.51 -22.73 -6.18
N GLN A 274 -9.34 -23.85 -5.47
CA GLN A 274 -10.32 -24.35 -4.50
C GLN A 274 -10.43 -23.41 -3.30
N ILE A 275 -9.28 -22.96 -2.78
CA ILE A 275 -9.21 -22.02 -1.64
C ILE A 275 -9.80 -20.68 -2.03
N PHE A 276 -9.35 -20.12 -3.15
CA PHE A 276 -9.81 -18.82 -3.63
C PHE A 276 -11.31 -18.81 -3.91
N THR A 277 -11.85 -19.87 -4.52
CA THR A 277 -13.30 -20.00 -4.75
C THR A 277 -14.07 -20.01 -3.44
N THR A 278 -13.57 -20.71 -2.42
CA THR A 278 -14.17 -20.72 -1.08
C THR A 278 -14.14 -19.33 -0.44
N TRP A 279 -13.05 -18.60 -0.61
CA TRP A 279 -12.84 -17.25 -0.06
C TRP A 279 -13.27 -16.10 -0.97
N GLN A 280 -13.90 -16.40 -2.10
CA GLN A 280 -14.24 -15.42 -3.14
C GLN A 280 -15.15 -14.31 -2.61
N ARG A 281 -16.06 -14.64 -1.69
CA ARG A 281 -16.94 -13.66 -1.04
C ARG A 281 -16.14 -12.65 -0.20
N ALA A 282 -15.20 -13.14 0.61
CA ALA A 282 -14.34 -12.29 1.44
C ALA A 282 -13.41 -11.43 0.56
N TYR A 283 -12.85 -12.02 -0.50
CA TYR A 283 -12.08 -11.28 -1.49
C TYR A 283 -12.90 -10.16 -2.13
N GLY A 284 -14.14 -10.46 -2.54
CA GLY A 284 -15.05 -9.50 -3.16
C GLY A 284 -15.42 -8.33 -2.25
N ALA A 285 -15.63 -8.58 -0.96
CA ALA A 285 -15.85 -7.52 0.03
C ALA A 285 -14.62 -6.60 0.15
N GLY A 286 -13.41 -7.16 0.11
CA GLY A 286 -12.17 -6.38 0.05
C GLY A 286 -12.06 -5.53 -1.23
N THR A 287 -12.53 -6.04 -2.37
CA THR A 287 -12.56 -5.29 -3.63
C THR A 287 -13.51 -4.10 -3.54
N GLU A 288 -14.72 -4.30 -3.01
CA GLU A 288 -15.69 -3.21 -2.77
C GLU A 288 -15.10 -2.16 -1.83
N GLN A 289 -14.48 -2.59 -0.72
CA GLN A 289 -13.84 -1.68 0.22
C GLN A 289 -12.71 -0.87 -0.44
N ALA A 290 -11.87 -1.50 -1.26
CA ALA A 290 -10.79 -0.82 -1.95
C ALA A 290 -11.30 0.17 -3.01
N LEU A 291 -12.38 -0.18 -3.74
CA LEU A 291 -13.03 0.70 -4.71
C LEU A 291 -13.58 1.98 -4.06
N ASP A 292 -14.06 1.88 -2.83
CA ASP A 292 -14.55 3.01 -2.05
C ASP A 292 -13.43 3.83 -1.37
N SER A 293 -12.17 3.40 -1.47
CA SER A 293 -11.04 4.05 -0.82
C SER A 293 -10.37 5.11 -1.70
N ARG A 294 -9.24 5.64 -1.23
CA ARG A 294 -8.39 6.56 -2.01
C ARG A 294 -7.47 5.82 -2.97
N ILE A 295 -7.23 4.53 -2.73
CA ILE A 295 -6.46 3.63 -3.58
C ILE A 295 -7.44 2.71 -4.29
N ARG A 296 -8.21 3.27 -5.22
CA ARG A 296 -9.33 2.59 -5.90
C ARG A 296 -8.90 1.52 -6.89
N LEU A 297 -7.65 1.56 -7.34
CA LEU A 297 -7.14 0.71 -8.41
C LEU A 297 -5.78 0.15 -8.01
N PRO A 298 -5.42 -1.06 -8.49
CA PRO A 298 -4.09 -1.63 -8.26
C PRO A 298 -2.96 -0.82 -8.91
N ILE A 299 -3.28 0.08 -9.85
CA ILE A 299 -2.35 1.01 -10.50
C ILE A 299 -2.41 2.45 -9.94
N ALA A 300 -3.29 2.71 -8.95
CA ALA A 300 -3.34 4.00 -8.28
C ALA A 300 -2.09 4.19 -7.41
N ALA A 301 -1.49 5.38 -7.45
CA ALA A 301 -0.41 5.72 -6.54
C ALA A 301 -0.93 5.86 -5.10
N MET A 302 -0.06 5.59 -4.14
CA MET A 302 -0.28 6.00 -2.76
C MET A 302 -0.62 7.50 -2.67
N PRO A 303 -1.64 7.91 -1.90
CA PRO A 303 -1.95 9.31 -1.67
C PRO A 303 -0.76 10.07 -1.08
N ARG A 304 -0.67 11.39 -1.33
CA ARG A 304 0.39 12.23 -0.76
C ARG A 304 0.38 12.25 0.77
N HIS A 305 -0.80 12.11 1.37
CA HIS A 305 -1.03 12.05 2.81
C HIS A 305 -1.78 10.76 3.12
N PRO A 306 -1.06 9.63 3.17
CA PRO A 306 -1.69 8.35 3.37
C PRO A 306 -2.18 8.23 4.82
N ILE A 307 -3.29 7.52 5.01
CA ILE A 307 -3.99 7.36 6.31
C ILE A 307 -4.09 5.87 6.65
N PRO A 308 -4.33 5.51 7.93
CA PRO A 308 -4.48 4.11 8.33
C PRO A 308 -5.43 3.28 7.45
N ALA A 309 -6.60 3.81 7.08
CA ALA A 309 -7.56 3.13 6.20
C ALA A 309 -6.96 2.67 4.85
N ASP A 310 -5.92 3.35 4.34
CA ASP A 310 -5.27 2.96 3.09
C ASP A 310 -4.56 1.59 3.23
N ALA A 311 -4.15 1.21 4.44
CA ALA A 311 -3.48 -0.07 4.71
C ALA A 311 -4.36 -1.27 4.29
N ALA A 312 -5.67 -1.22 4.57
CA ALA A 312 -6.60 -2.28 4.18
C ALA A 312 -6.75 -2.37 2.65
N SER A 313 -6.75 -1.22 1.97
CA SER A 313 -6.83 -1.17 0.50
C SER A 313 -5.54 -1.68 -0.15
N LEU A 314 -4.38 -1.31 0.40
CA LEU A 314 -3.09 -1.85 -0.03
C LEU A 314 -3.04 -3.36 0.16
N GLN A 315 -3.44 -3.85 1.35
CA GLN A 315 -3.51 -5.28 1.63
C GLN A 315 -4.36 -6.00 0.59
N HIS A 316 -5.52 -5.45 0.23
CA HIS A 316 -6.38 -6.04 -0.79
C HIS A 316 -5.70 -6.11 -2.16
N TRP A 317 -5.08 -5.04 -2.64
CA TRP A 317 -4.40 -5.06 -3.95
C TRP A 317 -3.18 -5.99 -3.98
N TYR A 318 -2.45 -6.12 -2.86
CA TYR A 318 -1.38 -7.11 -2.73
C TYR A 318 -1.93 -8.54 -2.59
N THR A 319 -3.09 -8.72 -1.97
CA THR A 319 -3.82 -10.00 -1.96
C THR A 319 -4.23 -10.41 -3.37
N ALA A 320 -4.73 -9.47 -4.19
CA ALA A 320 -5.06 -9.71 -5.58
C ALA A 320 -3.81 -10.12 -6.39
N ALA A 321 -2.69 -9.41 -6.21
CA ALA A 321 -1.42 -9.76 -6.85
C ALA A 321 -0.92 -11.16 -6.44
N ALA A 322 -1.00 -11.51 -5.15
CA ALA A 322 -0.58 -12.80 -4.63
C ALA A 322 -1.45 -13.94 -5.16
N TRP A 323 -2.78 -13.79 -5.14
CA TRP A 323 -3.70 -14.79 -5.70
C TRP A 323 -3.53 -14.96 -7.19
N GLY A 324 -3.40 -13.87 -7.95
CA GLY A 324 -3.18 -13.98 -9.38
C GLY A 324 -1.91 -14.76 -9.70
N SER A 325 -0.83 -14.57 -8.93
CA SER A 325 0.39 -15.37 -9.03
C SER A 325 0.13 -16.83 -8.68
N ALA A 326 -0.43 -17.12 -7.50
CA ALA A 326 -0.73 -18.49 -7.07
C ALA A 326 -1.62 -19.26 -8.06
N LEU A 327 -2.62 -18.61 -8.66
CA LEU A 327 -3.53 -19.21 -9.64
C LEU A 327 -2.83 -19.54 -10.98
N ARG A 328 -1.82 -18.78 -11.40
CA ARG A 328 -1.02 -19.08 -12.59
C ARG A 328 -0.06 -20.25 -12.36
N TYR A 329 0.57 -20.32 -11.19
CA TYR A 329 1.53 -21.39 -10.86
C TYR A 329 0.88 -22.73 -10.48
N ALA A 330 -0.42 -22.74 -10.15
CA ALA A 330 -1.16 -23.94 -9.72
C ALA A 330 -1.16 -25.13 -10.72
N GLY A 331 -0.83 -24.88 -12.00
CA GLY A 331 -0.79 -25.91 -13.04
C GLY A 331 0.58 -26.51 -13.34
N GLY A 332 1.65 -25.92 -12.79
CA GLY A 332 3.01 -26.45 -12.85
C GLY A 332 3.29 -27.29 -11.61
N ALA A 333 4.12 -28.31 -11.76
CA ALA A 333 4.57 -29.14 -10.65
C ALA A 333 5.60 -28.39 -9.78
N GLY A 334 5.25 -27.26 -9.16
CA GLY A 334 6.26 -26.51 -8.42
C GLY A 334 5.82 -25.23 -7.74
N SER A 335 6.16 -25.16 -6.45
CA SER A 335 6.14 -24.01 -5.54
C SER A 335 4.87 -23.80 -4.71
N CYS A 336 4.96 -24.17 -3.42
CA CYS A 336 3.97 -23.83 -2.41
C CYS A 336 4.04 -22.35 -1.95
N ALA A 337 5.13 -21.63 -2.26
CA ALA A 337 5.38 -20.28 -1.76
C ALA A 337 4.35 -19.24 -2.26
N PRO A 338 4.04 -19.12 -3.57
CA PRO A 338 2.99 -18.22 -4.04
C PRO A 338 1.63 -18.51 -3.40
N SER A 339 1.28 -19.79 -3.25
CA SER A 339 0.03 -20.23 -2.61
C SER A 339 -0.01 -19.88 -1.13
N ARG A 340 1.08 -20.14 -0.41
CA ARG A 340 1.23 -19.81 1.02
C ARG A 340 1.15 -18.32 1.26
N ILE A 341 1.84 -17.52 0.45
CA ILE A 341 1.78 -16.05 0.50
C ILE A 341 0.39 -15.54 0.13
N ALA A 342 -0.31 -16.12 -0.85
CA ALA A 342 -1.69 -15.72 -1.18
C ALA A 342 -2.66 -15.97 -0.02
N VAL A 343 -2.61 -17.17 0.57
CA VAL A 343 -3.39 -17.53 1.76
C VAL A 343 -3.05 -16.60 2.92
N ALA A 344 -1.76 -16.36 3.17
CA ALA A 344 -1.28 -15.50 4.25
C ALA A 344 -1.72 -14.05 4.06
N THR A 345 -1.57 -13.48 2.86
CA THR A 345 -1.88 -12.07 2.59
C THR A 345 -3.38 -11.81 2.75
N GLN A 346 -4.23 -12.74 2.30
CA GLN A 346 -5.68 -12.61 2.50
C GLN A 346 -6.10 -12.74 3.96
N ALA A 347 -5.42 -13.58 4.75
CA ALA A 347 -5.69 -13.77 6.17
C ALA A 347 -4.91 -12.81 7.09
N ALA A 348 -4.08 -11.93 6.52
CA ALA A 348 -3.20 -11.04 7.27
C ALA A 348 -3.98 -9.97 8.02
N VAL A 349 -3.45 -9.56 9.17
CA VAL A 349 -3.93 -8.37 9.89
C VAL A 349 -3.13 -7.16 9.41
N PRO A 350 -3.78 -6.06 9.00
CA PRO A 350 -3.09 -4.86 8.58
C PRO A 350 -2.57 -4.05 9.77
N PHE A 351 -1.27 -3.75 9.74
CA PHE A 351 -0.56 -2.87 10.65
C PHE A 351 -0.04 -1.66 9.87
N TRP A 352 -0.20 -0.48 10.43
CA TRP A 352 0.14 0.79 9.79
C TRP A 352 1.35 1.45 10.46
N LEU A 353 2.43 1.64 9.72
CA LEU A 353 3.54 2.51 10.13
C LEU A 353 3.29 3.94 9.62
N PRO A 354 3.12 4.92 10.52
CA PRO A 354 2.91 6.31 10.13
C PRO A 354 4.11 6.93 9.39
N PRO A 355 3.89 8.07 8.69
CA PRO A 355 4.95 8.78 7.97
C PRO A 355 6.15 9.10 8.87
N GLY A 356 7.35 9.01 8.32
CA GLY A 356 8.62 9.25 9.02
C GLY A 356 9.14 8.07 9.83
N HIS A 357 8.40 6.97 9.97
CA HIS A 357 8.81 5.84 10.82
C HIS A 357 9.39 4.66 10.05
N THR A 358 8.96 4.38 8.82
CA THR A 358 9.37 3.18 8.08
C THR A 358 10.89 2.98 8.03
N LEU A 359 11.64 3.97 7.54
CA LEU A 359 13.10 3.82 7.46
C LEU A 359 13.77 3.94 8.83
N ASN A 360 13.24 4.73 9.76
CA ASN A 360 13.78 4.83 11.11
C ASN A 360 13.75 3.49 11.84
N TYR A 361 12.77 2.63 11.54
CA TYR A 361 12.74 1.27 12.02
C TYR A 361 13.65 0.36 11.20
N ALA A 362 13.56 0.38 9.87
CA ALA A 362 14.41 -0.46 9.01
C ALA A 362 15.92 -0.26 9.25
N ASP A 363 16.37 0.99 9.40
CA ASP A 363 17.78 1.37 9.62
C ASP A 363 18.24 1.28 11.10
N SER A 364 17.41 0.70 11.98
CA SER A 364 17.78 0.47 13.38
C SER A 364 19.01 -0.44 13.49
N GLU A 365 19.68 -0.37 14.63
CA GLU A 365 20.79 -1.27 14.94
C GLU A 365 20.34 -2.75 14.80
N PRO A 366 21.11 -3.60 14.09
CA PRO A 366 20.77 -5.00 13.94
C PRO A 366 20.57 -5.67 15.30
N LEU A 367 19.49 -6.44 15.43
CA LEU A 367 19.19 -7.15 16.66
C LEU A 367 20.23 -8.25 16.93
N SER A 368 20.53 -8.48 18.22
CA SER A 368 21.34 -9.63 18.66
C SER A 368 20.63 -10.95 18.37
N ALA A 369 21.36 -12.07 18.38
CA ALA A 369 20.75 -13.39 18.17
C ALA A 369 19.66 -13.71 19.21
N ASP A 370 19.90 -13.36 20.48
CA ASP A 370 18.92 -13.52 21.56
C ASP A 370 17.67 -12.65 21.32
N ASP A 371 17.86 -11.40 20.90
CA ASP A 371 16.76 -10.49 20.60
C ASP A 371 15.93 -10.98 19.41
N ARG A 372 16.57 -11.55 18.38
CA ARG A 372 15.88 -12.19 17.25
C ARG A 372 15.06 -13.40 17.70
N ALA A 373 15.64 -14.23 18.56
CA ALA A 373 14.96 -15.41 19.11
C ALA A 373 13.76 -15.06 20.01
N ASP A 374 13.69 -13.83 20.52
CA ASP A 374 12.58 -13.30 21.32
C ASP A 374 11.44 -12.71 20.48
N ILE A 375 11.61 -12.49 19.16
CA ILE A 375 10.57 -11.90 18.32
C ILE A 375 9.36 -12.84 18.27
N ARG A 376 8.20 -12.34 18.69
CA ARG A 376 6.91 -13.02 18.57
C ARG A 376 5.93 -12.11 17.86
N LEU A 377 5.52 -12.50 16.66
CA LEU A 377 4.49 -11.77 15.93
C LEU A 377 3.14 -11.93 16.65
N PRO A 378 2.31 -10.88 16.70
CA PRO A 378 1.01 -10.92 17.37
C PRO A 378 -0.02 -11.81 16.63
N TYR A 379 0.23 -12.09 15.35
CA TYR A 379 -0.58 -12.94 14.49
C TYR A 379 0.31 -13.84 13.65
N ALA A 380 -0.24 -14.96 13.19
CA ALA A 380 0.48 -15.88 12.31
C ALA A 380 0.82 -15.26 10.93
N GLN A 381 0.06 -14.25 10.50
CA GLN A 381 0.33 -13.47 9.30
C GLN A 381 0.03 -12.01 9.57
N VAL A 382 1.00 -11.14 9.28
CA VAL A 382 0.92 -9.70 9.50
C VAL A 382 1.20 -8.99 8.18
N PHE A 383 0.32 -8.08 7.78
CA PHE A 383 0.56 -7.17 6.67
C PHE A 383 1.03 -5.84 7.24
N LEU A 384 2.31 -5.53 7.11
CA LEU A 384 2.92 -4.32 7.61
C LEU A 384 2.97 -3.27 6.50
N ALA A 385 2.03 -2.34 6.50
CA ALA A 385 1.88 -1.28 5.52
C ALA A 385 2.68 -0.03 5.90
N PHE A 386 3.27 0.63 4.89
CA PHE A 386 4.13 1.79 5.08
C PHE A 386 3.46 3.05 4.54
N ALA A 387 3.28 4.04 5.42
CA ALA A 387 2.91 5.38 4.98
C ALA A 387 3.96 6.00 4.05
N ASP A 388 5.24 5.78 4.38
CA ASP A 388 6.36 6.15 3.52
C ASP A 388 7.01 4.87 2.98
N PRO A 389 6.77 4.52 1.70
CA PRO A 389 7.35 3.35 1.07
C PRO A 389 8.88 3.39 1.08
N LEU A 390 9.51 2.23 1.33
CA LEU A 390 10.96 2.10 1.18
C LEU A 390 11.31 2.20 -0.31
N ARG A 391 12.45 2.82 -0.62
CA ARG A 391 12.90 3.02 -2.01
C ARG A 391 14.04 2.07 -2.34
N LEU A 392 13.90 1.37 -3.46
CA LEU A 392 14.97 0.66 -4.13
C LEU A 392 15.48 1.56 -5.26
N ASP A 393 16.72 2.01 -5.16
CA ASP A 393 17.35 2.87 -6.17
C ASP A 393 17.74 2.03 -7.39
N ALA A 394 17.70 2.64 -8.59
CA ALA A 394 18.18 2.02 -9.81
C ALA A 394 19.69 1.74 -9.73
N ALA A 395 20.14 0.57 -10.20
CA ALA A 395 21.53 0.11 -10.06
C ALA A 395 22.53 0.96 -10.87
N ALA A 396 22.08 1.49 -12.01
CA ALA A 396 22.73 2.56 -12.76
C ALA A 396 21.65 3.35 -13.52
N PRO A 397 21.69 4.70 -13.51
CA PRO A 397 20.91 5.48 -14.47
C PRO A 397 21.53 5.24 -15.85
N SER A 398 21.14 4.17 -16.54
CA SER A 398 21.45 4.05 -17.95
C SER A 398 20.89 5.28 -18.65
N THR A 399 21.70 5.93 -19.50
CA THR A 399 21.18 6.92 -20.46
C THR A 399 20.02 6.25 -21.19
N PRO A 400 18.79 6.78 -21.08
CA PRO A 400 17.65 6.10 -21.66
C PRO A 400 17.80 6.20 -23.17
N GLU A 401 18.15 5.08 -23.83
CA GLU A 401 17.44 4.77 -25.05
C GLU A 401 15.95 4.92 -24.70
N VAL A 402 15.22 5.72 -25.48
CA VAL A 402 13.80 5.97 -25.23
C VAL A 402 13.10 4.62 -25.21
N ASP A 403 12.80 4.13 -24.02
CA ASP A 403 12.10 2.87 -23.86
C ASP A 403 10.63 3.12 -24.16
N GLU A 404 10.29 2.99 -25.45
CA GLU A 404 8.94 3.18 -25.97
C GLU A 404 7.90 2.35 -25.18
N SER A 405 8.30 1.18 -24.68
CA SER A 405 7.43 0.31 -23.87
C SER A 405 7.08 0.98 -22.54
N TRP A 406 8.07 1.58 -21.85
CA TRP A 406 7.86 2.32 -20.60
C TRP A 406 6.95 3.55 -20.77
N GLU A 407 7.22 4.36 -21.80
CA GLU A 407 6.39 5.54 -22.08
C GLU A 407 4.95 5.16 -22.40
N TRP A 408 4.79 4.08 -23.16
CA TRP A 408 3.49 3.56 -23.51
C TRP A 408 2.76 2.95 -22.30
N MET A 409 3.42 2.14 -21.46
CA MET A 409 2.84 1.65 -20.20
C MET A 409 2.39 2.81 -19.31
N THR A 410 3.22 3.85 -19.16
CA THR A 410 2.85 5.04 -18.39
C THR A 410 1.63 5.75 -18.99
N ARG A 411 1.54 5.85 -20.31
CA ARG A 411 0.39 6.43 -21.00
C ARG A 411 -0.88 5.61 -20.74
N VAL A 412 -0.80 4.28 -20.80
CA VAL A 412 -1.94 3.41 -20.50
C VAL A 412 -2.40 3.58 -19.05
N VAL A 413 -1.47 3.65 -18.09
CA VAL A 413 -1.80 3.93 -16.68
C VAL A 413 -2.48 5.29 -16.51
N THR A 414 -1.94 6.34 -17.14
CA THR A 414 -2.52 7.70 -17.09
C THR A 414 -3.94 7.71 -17.67
N ASP A 415 -4.16 7.00 -18.78
CA ASP A 415 -5.47 6.90 -19.41
C ASP A 415 -6.49 6.15 -18.53
N ILE A 416 -6.09 5.03 -17.92
CA ILE A 416 -6.98 4.27 -17.02
C ILE A 416 -7.35 5.12 -15.80
N LEU A 417 -6.37 5.83 -15.22
CA LEU A 417 -6.61 6.72 -14.07
C LEU A 417 -7.48 7.92 -14.44
N GLY A 418 -7.27 8.52 -15.62
CA GLY A 418 -7.99 9.72 -16.04
C GLY A 418 -9.40 9.48 -16.56
N ARG A 419 -9.69 8.30 -17.13
CA ARG A 419 -10.99 7.97 -17.75
C ARG A 419 -11.82 6.99 -16.93
N GLY A 420 -11.25 6.36 -15.90
CA GLY A 420 -11.90 5.28 -15.16
C GLY A 420 -12.26 4.06 -16.01
N GLN A 421 -11.70 3.96 -17.23
CA GLN A 421 -12.00 2.88 -18.16
C GLN A 421 -10.96 1.77 -18.05
N THR A 422 -11.41 0.53 -17.91
CA THR A 422 -10.57 -0.65 -18.10
C THR A 422 -10.24 -0.79 -19.58
N ARG A 423 -8.97 -0.62 -19.94
CA ARG A 423 -8.48 -1.04 -21.25
C ARG A 423 -8.58 -2.56 -21.38
N SER A 424 -8.69 -3.07 -22.61
CA SER A 424 -8.67 -4.53 -22.86
C SER A 424 -7.36 -5.16 -22.36
N LEU A 425 -7.43 -6.39 -21.84
CA LEU A 425 -6.24 -7.14 -21.41
C LEU A 425 -5.22 -7.25 -22.55
N GLY A 426 -5.70 -7.42 -23.78
CA GLY A 426 -4.85 -7.43 -24.97
C GLY A 426 -4.03 -6.16 -25.13
N SER A 427 -4.63 -4.99 -24.90
CA SER A 427 -3.90 -3.72 -24.94
C SER A 427 -2.92 -3.53 -23.79
N MET A 428 -3.16 -4.17 -22.64
CA MET A 428 -2.20 -4.18 -21.54
C MET A 428 -1.02 -5.10 -21.84
N LEU A 429 -1.26 -6.34 -22.28
CA LEU A 429 -0.20 -7.26 -22.71
C LEU A 429 0.68 -6.62 -23.80
N LEU A 430 0.04 -6.00 -24.79
CA LEU A 430 0.68 -5.22 -25.82
C LEU A 430 1.60 -4.14 -25.28
N ALA A 431 1.16 -3.45 -24.23
CA ALA A 431 1.91 -2.35 -23.68
C ALA A 431 3.25 -2.77 -23.06
N GLY A 432 3.32 -4.02 -22.61
CA GLY A 432 4.50 -4.64 -22.04
C GLY A 432 5.55 -5.13 -23.05
N THR A 433 5.30 -4.96 -24.35
CA THR A 433 6.17 -5.43 -25.44
C THR A 433 6.47 -4.29 -26.40
N ARG A 434 7.60 -4.35 -27.11
CA ARG A 434 7.92 -3.41 -28.20
C ARG A 434 7.12 -3.74 -29.47
N GLY A 435 5.79 -3.67 -29.40
CA GLY A 435 4.91 -3.96 -30.55
C GLY A 435 4.95 -5.42 -31.00
N PHE A 436 4.95 -6.37 -30.05
CA PHE A 436 5.03 -7.83 -30.27
C PHE A 436 6.33 -8.35 -30.91
N THR A 437 7.42 -7.60 -30.86
CA THR A 437 8.72 -8.07 -31.40
C THR A 437 9.73 -8.44 -30.33
N ALA A 438 9.42 -8.12 -29.07
CA ALA A 438 10.27 -8.37 -27.92
C ALA A 438 9.47 -9.06 -26.82
N ASP A 439 10.16 -9.87 -26.02
CA ASP A 439 9.62 -10.46 -24.80
C ASP A 439 9.10 -9.38 -23.85
N ARG A 440 8.22 -9.78 -22.95
CA ARG A 440 7.72 -8.87 -21.91
C ARG A 440 8.88 -8.40 -21.04
N VAL A 441 8.84 -7.13 -20.67
CA VAL A 441 9.84 -6.58 -19.76
C VAL A 441 9.76 -7.31 -18.42
N ASP A 442 10.88 -7.87 -17.97
CA ASP A 442 11.00 -8.56 -16.69
C ASP A 442 10.89 -7.58 -15.50
N LEU A 443 10.29 -8.03 -14.40
CA LEU A 443 10.11 -7.20 -13.21
C LEU A 443 11.43 -6.82 -12.55
N CYS A 444 12.39 -7.75 -12.43
CA CYS A 444 13.69 -7.47 -11.83
C CYS A 444 14.48 -6.49 -12.69
N ASP A 445 14.45 -6.65 -14.01
CA ASP A 445 15.04 -5.68 -14.94
C ASP A 445 14.44 -4.28 -14.73
N MET A 446 13.11 -4.19 -14.53
CA MET A 446 12.46 -2.92 -14.23
C MET A 446 12.88 -2.31 -12.90
N ILE A 447 13.03 -3.14 -11.85
CA ILE A 447 13.55 -2.70 -10.56
C ILE A 447 14.98 -2.15 -10.73
N GLU A 448 15.84 -2.82 -11.49
CA GLU A 448 17.22 -2.40 -11.70
C GLU A 448 17.35 -1.11 -12.49
N GLN A 449 16.55 -0.96 -13.55
CA GLN A 449 16.63 0.18 -14.46
C GLN A 449 15.93 1.43 -13.93
N ARG A 450 14.81 1.26 -13.22
CA ARG A 450 13.93 2.38 -12.82
C ARG A 450 13.83 2.56 -11.32
N GLY A 451 14.30 1.58 -10.54
CA GLY A 451 14.02 1.51 -9.12
C GLY A 451 12.59 1.08 -8.84
N ALA A 452 12.29 0.90 -7.57
CA ALA A 452 10.99 0.47 -7.11
C ALA A 452 10.66 1.03 -5.73
N ARG A 453 9.42 0.86 -5.30
CA ARG A 453 8.96 1.20 -3.96
C ARG A 453 8.36 -0.02 -3.29
N ILE A 454 8.74 -0.25 -2.03
CA ILE A 454 8.13 -1.27 -1.18
C ILE A 454 7.08 -0.56 -0.32
N GLU A 455 5.80 -0.80 -0.58
CA GLU A 455 4.68 -0.18 0.16
C GLU A 455 4.30 -1.00 1.41
N GLY A 456 4.84 -2.22 1.57
CA GLY A 456 4.64 -3.03 2.75
C GLY A 456 5.38 -4.37 2.73
N LEU A 457 5.15 -5.16 3.79
CA LEU A 457 5.65 -6.53 3.95
C LEU A 457 4.52 -7.46 4.40
N VAL A 458 4.54 -8.70 3.91
CA VAL A 458 3.78 -9.79 4.52
C VAL A 458 4.74 -10.61 5.36
N LEU A 459 4.59 -10.54 6.68
CA LEU A 459 5.41 -11.26 7.64
C LEU A 459 4.67 -12.51 8.12
N LEU A 460 5.35 -13.65 8.11
CA LEU A 460 4.79 -14.92 8.57
C LEU A 460 5.37 -15.30 9.93
N ALA A 461 4.53 -15.92 10.75
CA ALA A 461 4.94 -16.56 11.97
C ALA A 461 4.82 -18.09 11.86
N ASP A 462 5.64 -18.79 12.63
CA ASP A 462 5.51 -20.22 12.89
C ASP A 462 4.36 -20.52 13.89
N ALA A 463 4.17 -21.78 14.25
CA ALA A 463 3.11 -22.21 15.18
C ALA A 463 3.27 -21.65 16.61
N VAL A 464 4.47 -21.17 16.98
CA VAL A 464 4.79 -20.58 18.29
C VAL A 464 4.82 -19.04 18.20
N GLY A 465 4.53 -18.48 17.03
CA GLY A 465 4.54 -17.04 16.77
C GLY A 465 5.93 -16.47 16.48
N ARG A 466 6.97 -17.28 16.33
CA ARG A 466 8.30 -16.80 15.91
C ARG A 466 8.26 -16.36 14.45
N LEU A 467 9.08 -15.39 14.10
CA LEU A 467 9.25 -14.98 12.71
C LEU A 467 9.75 -16.17 11.87
N ASP A 468 8.99 -16.48 10.82
CA ASP A 468 9.33 -17.51 9.84
C ASP A 468 10.42 -17.01 8.89
N ASP A 469 11.14 -17.92 8.21
CA ASP A 469 12.12 -17.52 7.19
C ASP A 469 11.45 -16.92 5.95
N GLU A 470 10.28 -17.45 5.59
CA GLU A 470 9.51 -16.99 4.43
C GLU A 470 8.69 -15.74 4.74
N PHE A 471 8.75 -14.76 3.84
CA PHE A 471 7.96 -13.53 3.89
C PHE A 471 7.66 -13.06 2.45
N ALA A 472 6.97 -11.93 2.28
CA ALA A 472 6.84 -11.32 0.95
C ALA A 472 7.04 -9.80 0.93
N TRP A 473 7.73 -9.35 -0.13
CA TRP A 473 7.86 -7.94 -0.48
C TRP A 473 6.60 -7.47 -1.21
N CYS A 474 6.03 -6.34 -0.79
CA CYS A 474 4.92 -5.69 -1.48
C CYS A 474 5.46 -4.52 -2.31
N VAL A 475 5.73 -4.76 -3.59
CA VAL A 475 6.50 -3.89 -4.49
C VAL A 475 5.60 -3.13 -5.47
N THR A 476 5.95 -1.90 -5.79
CA THR A 476 5.41 -1.11 -6.90
C THR A 476 6.51 -0.51 -7.75
N ILE A 477 6.21 -0.32 -9.05
CA ILE A 477 7.06 0.39 -10.00
C ILE A 477 6.40 1.74 -10.30
N PRO A 478 7.04 2.88 -9.99
CA PRO A 478 6.43 4.20 -10.14
C PRO A 478 6.33 4.62 -11.61
N ALA A 479 5.15 4.99 -12.10
CA ALA A 479 4.97 5.50 -13.47
C ALA A 479 5.58 6.91 -13.63
N LYS A 480 5.92 7.33 -14.87
CA LYS A 480 6.58 8.63 -15.14
C LYS A 480 5.71 9.86 -14.82
N SER A 481 4.39 9.77 -15.00
CA SER A 481 3.45 10.90 -14.83
C SER A 481 2.68 10.84 -13.52
N SER A 482 1.94 9.75 -13.30
CA SER A 482 1.04 9.53 -12.17
C SER A 482 0.71 8.05 -12.04
N GLY A 483 0.50 7.58 -10.81
CA GLY A 483 0.18 6.18 -10.56
C GLY A 483 1.40 5.28 -10.40
N VAL A 484 1.15 3.99 -10.44
CA VAL A 484 2.15 2.93 -10.47
C VAL A 484 1.84 1.99 -11.63
N LEU A 485 2.86 1.36 -12.20
CA LEU A 485 2.63 0.35 -13.24
C LEU A 485 1.95 -0.90 -12.70
N GLY A 486 1.96 -1.12 -11.39
CA GLY A 486 1.29 -2.25 -10.78
C GLY A 486 1.76 -2.47 -9.36
N ARG A 487 1.19 -3.49 -8.74
CA ARG A 487 1.55 -4.00 -7.42
C ARG A 487 1.89 -5.47 -7.55
N TRP A 488 3.02 -5.87 -6.99
CA TRP A 488 3.49 -7.25 -6.98
C TRP A 488 3.73 -7.69 -5.54
N THR A 489 3.30 -8.89 -5.21
CA THR A 489 3.60 -9.56 -3.95
C THR A 489 4.63 -10.64 -4.25
N LEU A 490 5.87 -10.43 -3.83
CA LEU A 490 7.01 -11.27 -4.20
C LEU A 490 7.45 -12.11 -2.99
N PRO A 491 7.24 -13.44 -3.00
CA PRO A 491 7.76 -14.33 -1.96
C PRO A 491 9.29 -14.24 -1.85
N ALA A 492 9.81 -14.21 -0.63
CA ALA A 492 11.22 -14.07 -0.31
C ALA A 492 11.60 -14.82 0.96
N SER A 493 12.91 -15.07 1.14
CA SER A 493 13.50 -15.76 2.28
C SER A 493 14.43 -14.82 3.06
N LEU A 494 14.32 -14.82 4.40
CA LEU A 494 15.19 -14.04 5.28
C LEU A 494 16.65 -14.48 5.20
N ASP A 495 16.90 -15.76 5.00
CA ASP A 495 18.24 -16.33 4.86
C ASP A 495 18.87 -16.00 3.50
N SER A 496 18.05 -15.71 2.49
CA SER A 496 18.52 -15.42 1.12
C SER A 496 18.62 -13.92 0.82
N THR A 497 17.84 -13.08 1.50
CA THR A 497 17.77 -11.64 1.21
C THR A 497 18.98 -10.86 1.75
N ALA A 498 19.48 -9.90 0.96
CA ALA A 498 20.52 -8.97 1.39
C ALA A 498 20.01 -7.96 2.45
N PHE A 499 18.69 -7.85 2.62
CA PHE A 499 18.04 -6.91 3.53
C PHE A 499 17.53 -7.56 4.82
N ARG A 500 18.15 -8.67 5.23
CA ARG A 500 17.69 -9.49 6.35
C ARG A 500 17.48 -8.70 7.64
N ASP A 501 18.46 -7.88 8.01
CA ASP A 501 18.40 -7.08 9.24
C ASP A 501 17.29 -6.02 9.18
N GLN A 502 17.04 -5.42 8.01
CA GLN A 502 15.95 -4.47 7.82
C GLN A 502 14.58 -5.14 7.98
N VAL A 503 14.39 -6.33 7.40
CA VAL A 503 13.14 -7.09 7.55
C VAL A 503 12.94 -7.52 9.01
N ILE A 504 13.99 -8.01 9.67
CA ILE A 504 13.96 -8.37 11.10
C ILE A 504 13.60 -7.16 11.97
N ASN A 505 14.20 -6.00 11.69
CA ASN A 505 13.89 -4.77 12.42
C ASN A 505 12.43 -4.34 12.24
N LEU A 506 11.88 -4.48 11.03
CA LEU A 506 10.48 -4.19 10.73
C LEU A 506 9.53 -5.21 11.40
N ALA A 507 9.91 -6.49 11.43
CA ALA A 507 9.19 -7.52 12.16
C ALA A 507 9.20 -7.28 13.68
N ALA A 508 10.31 -6.77 14.22
CA ALA A 508 10.37 -6.35 15.62
C ALA A 508 9.41 -5.20 15.94
N VAL A 509 9.11 -4.31 14.98
CA VAL A 509 8.05 -3.30 15.15
C VAL A 509 6.70 -3.97 15.28
N ALA A 510 6.37 -4.90 14.39
CA ALA A 510 5.11 -5.64 14.47
C ALA A 510 4.98 -6.39 15.81
N ALA A 511 6.07 -6.98 16.31
CA ALA A 511 6.10 -7.77 17.54
C ALA A 511 6.06 -6.93 18.83
N TRP A 512 6.81 -5.83 18.89
CA TRP A 512 7.06 -5.08 20.14
C TRP A 512 6.58 -3.63 20.10
N GLY A 513 6.05 -3.18 18.96
CA GLY A 513 5.42 -1.88 18.82
C GLY A 513 4.22 -1.72 19.76
N ASP A 514 3.95 -0.48 20.14
CA ASP A 514 2.73 -0.12 20.85
C ASP A 514 1.64 0.15 19.81
N TRP A 515 0.61 -0.70 19.77
CA TRP A 515 -0.40 -0.72 18.73
C TRP A 515 -1.77 -0.40 19.30
N HIS A 516 -2.48 0.53 18.66
CA HIS A 516 -3.87 0.87 18.98
C HIS A 516 -4.73 0.69 17.73
N SER A 517 -6.05 0.61 17.91
CA SER A 517 -6.97 0.61 16.77
C SER A 517 -7.10 2.04 16.22
N ALA A 518 -7.25 2.20 14.90
CA ALA A 518 -7.41 3.55 14.33
C ALA A 518 -8.71 4.24 14.80
N ALA A 519 -9.70 3.50 15.29
CA ALA A 519 -10.93 4.04 15.88
C ALA A 519 -10.74 4.67 17.28
N GLU A 520 -9.62 4.43 17.97
CA GLU A 520 -9.32 5.01 19.29
C GLU A 520 -8.67 6.41 19.19
N GLU A 521 -8.39 6.92 17.98
CA GLU A 521 -7.69 8.19 17.75
C GLU A 521 -8.62 9.43 17.79
N THR A 522 -9.93 9.27 17.99
CA THR A 522 -10.93 10.37 17.94
C THR A 522 -11.00 11.29 19.16
N ASP A 523 -10.28 10.99 20.25
CA ASP A 523 -10.27 11.85 21.45
C ASP A 523 -9.12 12.89 21.48
N GLY A 524 -8.33 13.04 20.41
CA GLY A 524 -7.17 13.94 20.43
C GLY A 524 -6.73 14.52 19.09
N HIS A 525 -7.47 15.52 18.60
CA HIS A 525 -7.03 16.53 17.61
C HIS A 525 -6.20 16.05 16.41
N VAL A 526 -6.87 15.82 15.29
CA VAL A 526 -6.43 16.30 13.96
C VAL A 526 -7.64 16.90 13.25
N THR A 527 -7.67 18.22 13.10
CA THR A 527 -8.67 18.90 12.26
C THR A 527 -8.33 18.66 10.78
N VAL A 528 -8.71 17.49 10.26
CA VAL A 528 -8.91 17.31 8.82
C VAL A 528 -10.33 17.77 8.53
N ARG A 529 -10.44 18.79 7.67
CA ARG A 529 -11.69 19.37 7.18
C ARG A 529 -12.70 18.25 6.85
N GLU A 530 -13.77 18.16 7.64
CA GLU A 530 -14.91 17.28 7.38
C GLU A 530 -15.48 17.60 6.00
N SER A 531 -15.19 16.73 5.05
CA SER A 531 -16.02 16.53 3.86
C SER A 531 -17.07 15.48 4.23
N ALA A 532 -18.29 15.61 3.72
CA ALA A 532 -19.51 14.91 4.13
C ALA A 532 -19.53 13.36 4.01
N ASP A 533 -18.38 12.68 4.00
CA ASP A 533 -18.19 11.22 3.87
C ASP A 533 -17.84 10.52 5.22
N GLY A 534 -17.88 11.25 6.34
CA GLY A 534 -17.32 10.83 7.64
C GLY A 534 -17.92 9.57 8.28
N GLU A 535 -19.22 9.29 8.09
CA GLU A 535 -19.88 8.14 8.75
C GLU A 535 -19.45 6.78 8.19
N SER A 536 -18.91 6.71 6.97
CA SER A 536 -18.45 5.44 6.37
C SER A 536 -17.00 5.10 6.72
N ALA A 537 -16.19 6.09 7.11
CA ALA A 537 -14.77 5.92 7.43
C ALA A 537 -14.55 5.36 8.84
N GLU A 538 -15.31 5.81 9.85
CA GLU A 538 -15.16 5.38 11.25
C GLU A 538 -15.36 3.87 11.46
N ARG A 539 -16.25 3.22 10.69
CA ARG A 539 -16.42 1.75 10.75
C ARG A 539 -15.27 0.97 10.07
N LYS A 540 -14.52 1.60 9.16
CA LYS A 540 -13.47 0.98 8.34
C LYS A 540 -12.10 1.02 9.04
N ASP A 541 -11.88 2.00 9.91
CA ASP A 541 -10.61 2.21 10.63
C ASP A 541 -10.38 1.21 11.78
N GLY A 542 -11.43 0.69 12.41
CA GLY A 542 -11.31 -0.24 13.56
C GLY A 542 -10.57 -1.57 13.28
N ALA A 543 -10.34 -1.93 12.01
CA ALA A 543 -9.63 -3.15 11.62
C ALA A 543 -8.12 -2.98 11.45
N VAL A 544 -7.62 -1.73 11.34
CA VAL A 544 -6.19 -1.44 11.13
C VAL A 544 -5.54 -1.08 12.47
N ARG A 545 -4.39 -1.71 12.74
CA ARG A 545 -3.58 -1.42 13.93
C ARG A 545 -2.55 -0.35 13.62
N VAL A 546 -2.61 0.78 14.33
CA VAL A 546 -1.74 1.94 14.11
C VAL A 546 -0.65 1.98 15.18
N LEU A 547 0.58 2.25 14.75
CA LEU A 547 1.70 2.40 15.67
C LEU A 547 1.55 3.70 16.49
N ASN A 548 1.52 3.59 17.81
CA ASN A 548 1.56 4.74 18.70
C ASN A 548 2.97 5.34 18.73
N VAL A 549 3.20 6.36 17.92
CA VAL A 549 4.47 7.05 17.81
C VAL A 549 4.83 7.80 19.10
N LYS A 550 3.85 8.37 19.81
CA LYS A 550 4.10 9.18 21.02
C LYS A 550 4.68 8.35 22.18
N ALA A 551 4.42 7.03 22.18
CA ALA A 551 5.00 6.10 23.14
C ALA A 551 6.49 5.77 22.90
N THR A 552 7.04 6.13 21.73
CA THR A 552 8.49 6.02 21.51
C THR A 552 9.19 7.10 22.33
N GLY A 553 9.86 6.70 23.41
CA GLY A 553 10.46 7.64 24.36
C GLY A 553 11.39 8.61 23.65
N ARG A 554 11.07 9.92 23.71
CA ARG A 554 12.09 10.96 23.55
C ARG A 554 13.13 10.69 24.62
N ALA A 555 14.33 10.29 24.22
CA ALA A 555 15.44 10.33 25.14
C ALA A 555 15.60 11.79 25.57
N GLU A 556 15.36 12.10 26.84
CA GLU A 556 15.83 13.34 27.42
C GLU A 556 17.32 13.42 27.10
N SER A 557 17.72 14.49 26.41
CA SER A 557 19.11 14.77 26.10
C SER A 557 19.82 15.05 27.42
N GLY A 558 20.23 13.99 28.11
CA GLY A 558 21.02 14.07 29.32
C GLY A 558 22.33 14.78 28.98
N ALA A 559 22.59 15.90 29.66
CA ALA A 559 23.85 16.62 29.54
C ALA A 559 25.00 15.68 29.91
N ALA A 560 25.71 15.18 28.90
CA ALA A 560 26.86 14.30 29.10
C ALA A 560 28.00 15.12 29.72
N GLN A 561 28.46 14.68 30.90
CA GLN A 561 29.68 15.18 31.53
C GLN A 561 30.87 14.93 30.59
N GLY A 562 31.54 16.01 30.19
CA GLY A 562 32.56 15.99 29.15
C GLY A 562 33.77 15.14 29.52
N THR A 563 33.92 14.01 28.83
CA THR A 563 35.23 13.40 28.62
C THR A 563 35.93 14.20 27.51
N GLY A 564 37.21 14.54 27.68
CA GLY A 564 37.96 15.46 26.79
C GLY A 564 38.13 15.03 25.33
N ALA A 565 37.43 14.00 24.86
CA ALA A 565 37.40 13.59 23.46
C ALA A 565 36.31 14.36 22.69
N GLN A 566 36.74 15.20 21.74
CA GLN A 566 35.84 16.00 20.91
C GLN A 566 35.19 15.11 19.83
N VAL A 567 33.90 14.79 19.97
CA VAL A 567 33.14 14.04 18.97
C VAL A 567 32.23 14.99 18.19
N ALA A 568 32.31 14.95 16.86
CA ALA A 568 31.46 15.73 15.96
C ALA A 568 29.96 15.39 16.12
N PRO A 569 29.05 16.33 15.78
CA PRO A 569 27.62 16.04 15.71
C PRO A 569 27.36 14.82 14.82
N HIS A 570 26.64 13.83 15.34
CA HIS A 570 26.28 12.64 14.59
C HIS A 570 24.92 12.11 15.05
N ILE A 571 24.23 11.39 14.17
CA ILE A 571 22.96 10.74 14.48
C ILE A 571 23.26 9.34 15.01
N ARG A 572 22.83 9.05 16.23
CA ARG A 572 22.81 7.69 16.74
C ARG A 572 21.59 6.97 16.17
N ARG A 573 21.81 5.80 15.57
CA ARG A 573 20.73 4.91 15.12
C ARG A 573 19.83 4.56 16.28
N GLY A 574 18.54 4.41 15.99
CA GLY A 574 17.65 3.92 17.00
C GLY A 574 17.89 2.42 17.25
N HIS A 575 17.58 1.96 18.46
CA HIS A 575 17.72 0.57 18.88
C HIS A 575 16.57 0.16 19.79
N TRP A 576 16.49 -1.13 20.07
CA TRP A 576 15.57 -1.71 21.05
C TRP A 576 16.30 -1.96 22.37
N ARG A 577 15.63 -1.72 23.49
CA ARG A 577 16.19 -1.92 24.83
C ARG A 577 15.20 -2.69 25.70
N ARG A 578 15.71 -3.63 26.51
CA ARG A 578 14.93 -4.22 27.61
C ARG A 578 14.77 -3.19 28.73
N GLN A 579 13.53 -2.89 29.08
CA GLN A 579 13.17 -2.03 30.21
C GLN A 579 12.34 -2.83 31.21
N ARG A 580 12.78 -2.83 32.46
CA ARG A 580 12.01 -3.40 33.56
C ARG A 580 10.81 -2.51 33.91
N TYR A 581 9.66 -3.12 34.14
CA TYR A 581 8.40 -2.46 34.50
C TYR A 581 7.59 -3.32 35.49
N GLY A 582 6.40 -2.84 35.88
CA GLY A 582 5.51 -3.52 36.82
C GLY A 582 5.94 -3.42 38.29
N PRO A 583 5.18 -4.04 39.21
CA PRO A 583 5.46 -3.99 40.65
C PRO A 583 6.88 -4.49 40.94
N LYS A 584 7.66 -3.66 41.66
CA LYS A 584 9.07 -3.92 41.98
C LYS A 584 9.97 -4.20 40.77
N ARG A 585 9.62 -3.71 39.57
CA ARG A 585 10.40 -3.93 38.33
C ARG A 585 10.59 -5.43 38.00
N SER A 586 9.60 -6.25 38.34
CA SER A 586 9.63 -7.70 38.16
C SER A 586 9.37 -8.17 36.72
N LEU A 587 8.76 -7.32 35.89
CA LEU A 587 8.46 -7.62 34.50
C LEU A 587 9.47 -6.92 33.58
N GLU A 588 9.72 -7.48 32.40
CA GLU A 588 10.58 -6.89 31.37
C GLU A 588 9.81 -6.71 30.07
N ARG A 589 9.93 -5.53 29.45
CA ARG A 589 9.37 -5.22 28.13
C ARG A 589 10.45 -4.67 27.20
N ARG A 590 10.26 -4.82 25.90
CA ARG A 590 11.08 -4.13 24.90
C ARG A 590 10.52 -2.72 24.68
N VAL A 591 11.39 -1.73 24.67
CA VAL A 591 11.05 -0.35 24.28
C VAL A 591 11.98 0.11 23.18
N ARG A 592 11.41 0.87 22.24
CA ARG A 592 12.16 1.48 21.14
C ARG A 592 12.75 2.80 21.62
N ILE A 593 14.06 2.97 21.49
CA ILE A 593 14.75 4.25 21.72
C ILE A 593 14.97 4.93 20.37
N ALA A 594 14.13 5.90 20.03
CA ALA A 594 14.16 6.61 18.75
C ALA A 594 15.58 7.13 18.40
N PRO A 595 15.93 7.29 17.11
CA PRO A 595 17.20 7.89 16.73
C PRO A 595 17.38 9.27 17.37
N VAL A 596 18.59 9.59 17.84
CA VAL A 596 18.88 10.85 18.53
C VAL A 596 20.05 11.55 17.86
N LEU A 597 19.93 12.87 17.67
CA LEU A 597 21.03 13.73 17.27
C LEU A 597 21.95 13.98 18.46
N VAL A 598 23.17 13.44 18.42
CA VAL A 598 24.19 13.63 19.46
C VAL A 598 25.00 14.88 19.11
N ASN A 599 25.26 15.72 20.12
CA ASN A 599 26.00 16.99 19.97
C ASN A 599 25.36 18.00 18.99
N ALA A 600 24.02 18.01 18.91
CA ALA A 600 23.21 18.90 18.05
C ALA A 600 23.61 20.38 18.12
N ALA A 601 24.02 20.85 19.30
CA ALA A 601 24.40 22.26 19.52
C ALA A 601 25.70 22.69 18.82
N ARG A 602 26.40 21.78 18.11
CA ARG A 602 27.73 22.03 17.55
C ARG A 602 27.80 22.03 16.02
N GLY A 603 26.67 21.95 15.30
CA GLY A 603 26.62 22.13 13.84
C GLY A 603 25.36 21.58 13.16
N ASP A 604 25.15 21.98 11.91
CA ASP A 604 24.06 21.51 11.06
C ASP A 604 24.37 20.12 10.47
N ILE A 605 23.46 19.18 10.65
CA ILE A 605 23.42 17.95 9.84
C ILE A 605 22.43 18.21 8.71
N GLY A 606 22.92 18.25 7.46
CA GLY A 606 22.09 18.50 6.28
C GLY A 606 20.89 17.53 6.17
N PRO A 607 19.84 17.91 5.42
CA PRO A 607 18.63 17.10 5.28
C PRO A 607 18.98 15.72 4.70
N ARG A 608 18.65 14.67 5.44
CA ARG A 608 18.92 13.29 5.04
C ARG A 608 17.77 12.77 4.18
N VAL A 609 18.06 12.46 2.91
CA VAL A 609 17.13 11.69 2.07
C VAL A 609 17.26 10.23 2.47
N TYR A 610 16.22 9.69 3.10
CA TYR A 610 16.11 8.33 3.63
C TYR A 610 16.03 7.29 2.50
N ARG A 611 16.95 6.30 2.45
CA ARG A 611 17.07 5.27 1.40
C ARG A 611 17.46 3.90 1.98
N LEU A 612 17.07 2.80 1.32
CA LEU A 612 17.69 1.50 1.58
C LEU A 612 19.15 1.52 1.12
N PRO A 613 20.05 0.72 1.73
CA PRO A 613 21.40 0.54 1.23
C PRO A 613 21.38 0.13 -0.25
N SER A 614 22.31 0.67 -1.05
CA SER A 614 22.45 0.29 -2.45
C SER A 614 22.67 -1.21 -2.59
N LEU A 615 22.11 -1.81 -3.65
CA LEU A 615 22.36 -3.21 -3.97
C LEU A 615 23.89 -3.47 -4.04
N PRO A 616 24.39 -4.59 -3.49
CA PRO A 616 25.78 -4.96 -3.67
C PRO A 616 26.06 -5.07 -5.17
N ARG A 617 27.02 -4.31 -5.69
CA ARG A 617 27.47 -4.48 -7.07
C ARG A 617 28.19 -5.83 -7.17
N GLU A 618 27.87 -6.63 -8.19
CA GLU A 618 28.63 -7.84 -8.51
C GLU A 618 30.13 -7.50 -8.52
N GLY A 619 30.90 -8.14 -7.62
CA GLY A 619 32.33 -7.90 -7.42
C GLY A 619 32.73 -7.37 -6.04
N ALA A 620 31.80 -6.87 -5.23
CA ALA A 620 32.10 -6.59 -3.82
C ALA A 620 31.97 -7.89 -3.01
N ALA A 621 33.09 -8.60 -2.83
CA ALA A 621 33.17 -9.75 -1.95
C ALA A 621 32.53 -9.40 -0.59
N VAL A 622 31.48 -10.14 -0.23
CA VAL A 622 30.89 -10.09 1.10
C VAL A 622 31.94 -10.61 2.07
N THR A 623 32.68 -9.71 2.69
CA THR A 623 33.49 -10.03 3.86
C THR A 623 32.51 -10.41 4.98
N ARG A 624 32.19 -11.69 5.07
CA ARG A 624 31.51 -12.28 6.23
C ARG A 624 32.40 -12.01 7.45
N GLN A 625 32.13 -10.94 8.20
CA GLN A 625 32.64 -10.82 9.55
C GLN A 625 31.82 -11.78 10.42
N ARG A 626 32.50 -12.81 10.90
CA ARG A 626 32.02 -13.79 11.87
C ARG A 626 31.82 -13.15 13.24
#